data_AF-A0AAX4PM82-F1
#
_entry.id   AF-A0AAX4PM82-F1
#
_cell.length_a   1.000
_cell.length_b   1.000
_cell.length_c   1.000
_cell.angle_alpha   90.00
_cell.angle_beta   90.00
_cell.angle_gamma   90.00
#
_symmetry.space_group_name_H-M   'P 1'
#
loop_
_entity.id
_entity.type
_entity.pdbx_description
1 polymer ?
#
loop_
_entity_poly.entity_id
_entity_poly.type
_entity_poly.pdbx_seq_one_letter_code
_entity_poly.pdbx_strand_id
1 'polypeptide(L)'
;MPRLIASCSHAGGHRRGLTASRPGFSRGRRPRLPCSRVAPPDIEPFPVAEFVKSNAGSSISPAKDSLLAGRGSTWVVVSAPHIETGERILSTKFSPVLYTLSEDGSTFASSVRYENAIFGKGWLSASGTCEADDEDPGTLVVDFNAFWWDRGGERSDLRPSLSREVANATDSLITALGRLGFVKGLSKFPVLAVAEDRAVFRFPPLSSDIAIRRLEGSGEIAGARGAILDRR
;
A
#
# COMPACT_ATOMS: atom_id res chain seq x y z
N MET A 1 60.52 41.68 3.91
CA MET A 1 61.02 43.07 3.84
C MET A 1 60.62 43.64 2.47
N PRO A 2 60.22 44.91 2.37
CA PRO A 2 58.79 45.26 2.27
C PRO A 2 58.43 46.07 1.00
N ARG A 3 57.15 46.52 0.96
CA ARG A 3 56.61 47.72 0.27
C ARG A 3 56.34 47.61 -1.24
N LEU A 4 55.35 48.26 -1.86
CA LEU A 4 54.32 49.28 -1.52
C LEU A 4 53.31 49.20 -2.69
N ILE A 5 52.00 49.05 -2.46
CA ILE A 5 50.95 50.09 -2.49
C ILE A 5 50.95 51.04 -3.71
N ALA A 6 49.72 51.18 -4.24
CA ALA A 6 49.09 52.34 -4.89
C ALA A 6 48.92 52.24 -6.40
N SER A 7 47.90 52.80 -7.05
CA SER A 7 46.55 53.30 -6.72
C SER A 7 46.10 54.05 -7.98
N CYS A 8 44.79 54.24 -8.13
CA CYS A 8 44.12 55.23 -8.99
C CYS A 8 44.15 54.95 -10.49
N SER A 9 43.21 55.36 -11.34
CA SER A 9 41.84 55.89 -11.27
C SER A 9 41.59 56.33 -12.72
N HIS A 10 40.48 55.97 -13.37
CA HIS A 10 39.63 56.95 -14.05
C HIS A 10 38.43 56.34 -14.76
N ALA A 11 37.35 57.11 -14.65
CA ALA A 11 36.07 56.93 -15.25
C ALA A 11 36.03 57.40 -16.72
N GLY A 12 34.96 57.01 -17.41
CA GLY A 12 34.37 57.83 -18.48
C GLY A 12 34.29 57.13 -19.84
N GLY A 13 33.08 56.72 -20.23
CA GLY A 13 32.80 56.19 -21.57
C GLY A 13 31.31 56.11 -21.85
N HIS A 14 30.72 57.22 -22.30
CA HIS A 14 29.40 57.28 -22.91
C HIS A 14 29.40 56.60 -24.30
N ARG A 15 28.42 55.74 -24.62
CA ARG A 15 27.42 55.96 -25.69
C ARG A 15 26.61 54.68 -26.03
N ARG A 16 25.30 54.91 -26.11
CA ARG A 16 24.31 54.44 -27.10
C ARG A 16 24.08 52.93 -27.27
N GLY A 17 22.85 52.56 -26.89
CA GLY A 17 21.90 51.93 -27.80
C GLY A 17 22.03 50.43 -27.94
N LEU A 18 21.03 49.71 -27.45
CA LEU A 18 20.35 48.63 -28.15
C LEU A 18 19.18 48.17 -27.26
N THR A 19 17.97 48.52 -27.71
CA THR A 19 16.71 47.92 -27.33
C THR A 19 16.80 46.40 -27.52
N ALA A 20 16.80 45.65 -26.44
CA ALA A 20 16.59 44.21 -26.44
C ALA A 20 15.41 43.90 -25.53
N SER A 21 14.24 43.75 -26.14
CA SER A 21 13.05 43.17 -25.54
C SER A 21 13.41 41.81 -24.94
N ARG A 22 13.35 41.69 -23.61
CA ARG A 22 13.46 40.41 -22.92
C ARG A 22 12.17 39.62 -23.11
N PRO A 23 12.20 38.40 -23.64
CA PRO A 23 11.03 37.52 -23.63
C PRO A 23 10.69 37.18 -22.18
N GLY A 24 9.42 37.33 -21.83
CA GLY A 24 8.89 36.91 -20.56
C GLY A 24 9.18 35.43 -20.34
N PHE A 25 9.92 35.12 -19.27
CA PHE A 25 10.03 33.78 -18.73
C PHE A 25 8.66 33.39 -18.17
N SER A 26 7.78 32.89 -19.04
CA SER A 26 6.60 32.14 -18.61
C SER A 26 7.11 30.94 -17.81
N ARG A 27 6.81 30.91 -16.52
CA ARG A 27 7.00 29.72 -15.68
C ARG A 27 6.28 28.57 -16.36
N GLY A 28 7.03 27.71 -17.04
CA GLY A 28 6.53 26.47 -17.60
C GLY A 28 5.87 25.69 -16.48
N ARG A 29 4.53 25.60 -16.53
CA ARG A 29 3.81 24.53 -15.84
C ARG A 29 4.41 23.25 -16.37
N ARG A 30 5.23 22.58 -15.56
CA ARG A 30 5.57 21.18 -15.81
C ARG A 30 4.23 20.46 -16.01
N PRO A 31 4.04 19.72 -17.11
CA PRO A 31 2.93 18.80 -17.20
C PRO A 31 2.99 17.93 -15.95
N ARG A 32 1.96 18.01 -15.09
CA ARG A 32 1.79 16.98 -14.07
C ARG A 32 1.60 15.71 -14.88
N LEU A 33 2.58 14.81 -14.83
CA LEU A 33 2.38 13.44 -15.26
C LEU A 33 1.08 12.99 -14.60
N PRO A 34 0.10 12.47 -15.37
CA PRO A 34 -1.08 11.92 -14.75
C PRO A 34 -0.59 10.84 -13.80
N CYS A 35 -0.80 11.03 -12.48
CA CYS A 35 -0.71 9.92 -11.55
C CYS A 35 -1.48 8.79 -12.19
N SER A 36 -0.83 7.65 -12.44
CA SER A 36 -1.49 6.44 -12.88
C SER A 36 -2.60 6.19 -11.87
N ARG A 37 -3.83 6.59 -12.24
CA ARG A 37 -5.02 6.05 -11.61
C ARG A 37 -4.90 4.58 -11.93
N VAL A 38 -4.43 3.79 -10.96
CA VAL A 38 -4.92 2.44 -10.84
C VAL A 38 -6.42 2.65 -10.64
N ALA A 39 -7.16 2.64 -11.77
CA ALA A 39 -8.59 2.47 -11.71
C ALA A 39 -8.80 1.22 -10.86
N PRO A 40 -9.76 1.22 -9.92
CA PRO A 40 -10.18 -0.03 -9.32
C PRO A 40 -10.40 -0.98 -10.49
N PRO A 41 -9.70 -2.14 -10.57
CA PRO A 41 -9.97 -3.09 -11.64
C PRO A 41 -11.47 -3.31 -11.64
N ASP A 42 -12.13 -3.37 -12.80
CA ASP A 42 -13.54 -3.77 -12.85
C ASP A 42 -13.64 -5.09 -12.09
N ILE A 43 -14.18 -5.02 -10.86
CA ILE A 43 -14.28 -6.16 -9.97
C ILE A 43 -15.54 -6.87 -10.43
N GLU A 44 -15.38 -7.77 -11.40
CA GLU A 44 -16.46 -8.67 -11.75
C GLU A 44 -17.00 -9.35 -10.48
N PRO A 45 -18.32 -9.48 -10.32
CA PRO A 45 -18.91 -10.11 -9.15
C PRO A 45 -18.35 -11.52 -9.00
N PHE A 46 -17.72 -11.79 -7.85
CA PHE A 46 -17.10 -13.08 -7.56
C PHE A 46 -18.11 -14.03 -6.90
N PRO A 47 -18.48 -15.16 -7.52
CA PRO A 47 -19.45 -16.09 -6.96
C PRO A 47 -18.82 -16.96 -5.86
N VAL A 48 -18.66 -16.40 -4.65
CA VAL A 48 -17.97 -17.04 -3.51
C VAL A 48 -18.48 -18.45 -3.25
N ALA A 49 -19.80 -18.63 -3.15
CA ALA A 49 -20.40 -19.93 -2.79
C ALA A 49 -20.13 -21.02 -3.84
N GLU A 50 -20.19 -20.67 -5.13
CA GLU A 50 -19.92 -21.60 -6.23
C GLU A 50 -18.43 -21.96 -6.30
N PHE A 51 -17.56 -20.97 -6.12
CA PHE A 51 -16.11 -21.19 -6.08
C PHE A 51 -15.72 -22.11 -4.91
N VAL A 52 -16.24 -21.85 -3.70
CA VAL A 52 -15.99 -22.71 -2.53
C VAL A 52 -16.53 -24.12 -2.78
N LYS A 53 -17.77 -24.26 -3.27
CA LYS A 53 -18.33 -25.59 -3.57
C LYS A 53 -17.49 -26.40 -4.56
N SER A 54 -16.87 -25.72 -5.54
CA SER A 54 -16.10 -26.38 -6.59
C SER A 54 -14.64 -26.68 -6.22
N ASN A 55 -14.10 -25.99 -5.21
CA ASN A 55 -12.69 -26.07 -4.82
C ASN A 55 -12.48 -26.50 -3.35
N ALA A 56 -13.54 -26.66 -2.56
CA ALA A 56 -13.43 -27.15 -1.19
C ALA A 56 -12.91 -28.59 -1.19
N GLY A 57 -11.94 -28.86 -0.31
CA GLY A 57 -11.34 -30.19 -0.18
C GLY A 57 -10.45 -30.63 -1.35
N SER A 58 -10.12 -29.73 -2.29
CA SER A 58 -9.16 -30.01 -3.38
C SER A 58 -7.73 -30.19 -2.87
N SER A 59 -7.43 -29.70 -1.67
CA SER A 59 -6.12 -29.78 -1.02
C SER A 59 -6.22 -30.40 0.38
N ILE A 60 -5.19 -31.17 0.72
CA ILE A 60 -4.99 -31.74 2.06
C ILE A 60 -4.33 -30.71 3.00
N SER A 61 -3.70 -29.65 2.45
CA SER A 61 -3.02 -28.58 3.18
C SER A 61 -3.31 -27.20 2.57
N PRO A 62 -4.58 -26.74 2.56
CA PRO A 62 -4.97 -25.55 1.82
C PRO A 62 -4.30 -24.27 2.36
N ALA A 63 -3.94 -24.22 3.65
CA ALA A 63 -3.14 -23.11 4.19
C ALA A 63 -1.75 -23.02 3.53
N LYS A 64 -1.01 -24.12 3.46
CA LYS A 64 0.31 -24.16 2.82
C LYS A 64 0.23 -23.86 1.33
N ASP A 65 -0.79 -24.37 0.64
CA ASP A 65 -1.01 -24.11 -0.78
C ASP A 65 -1.33 -22.63 -1.04
N SER A 66 -2.13 -22.01 -0.17
CA SER A 66 -2.43 -20.57 -0.26
C SER A 66 -1.19 -19.70 -0.05
N LEU A 67 -0.30 -20.07 0.87
CA LEU A 67 0.97 -19.38 1.09
C LEU A 67 1.89 -19.52 -0.13
N LEU A 68 2.00 -20.74 -0.67
CA LEU A 68 2.81 -21.01 -1.85
C LEU A 68 2.31 -20.21 -3.06
N ALA A 69 0.99 -20.21 -3.29
CA ALA A 69 0.37 -19.41 -4.34
C ALA A 69 0.60 -17.90 -4.11
N GLY A 70 0.59 -17.45 -2.86
CA GLY A 70 0.68 -16.05 -2.48
C GLY A 70 2.07 -15.42 -2.63
N ARG A 71 3.14 -16.21 -2.58
CA ARG A 71 4.53 -15.70 -2.55
C ARG A 71 4.86 -14.78 -3.72
N GLY A 72 5.57 -13.69 -3.40
CA GLY A 72 6.02 -12.70 -4.38
C GLY A 72 4.91 -11.98 -5.13
N SER A 73 3.67 -12.07 -4.65
CA SER A 73 2.48 -11.59 -5.36
C SER A 73 1.68 -10.59 -4.52
N THR A 74 0.91 -9.75 -5.21
CA THR A 74 -0.09 -8.88 -4.58
C THR A 74 -1.48 -9.36 -4.97
N TRP A 75 -2.37 -9.37 -4.00
CA TRP A 75 -3.74 -9.82 -4.09
C TRP A 75 -4.68 -8.69 -3.71
N VAL A 76 -5.83 -8.61 -4.37
CA VAL A 76 -6.88 -7.65 -4.07
C VAL A 76 -8.08 -8.37 -3.49
N VAL A 77 -8.69 -7.80 -2.44
CA VAL A 77 -9.98 -8.27 -1.93
C VAL A 77 -11.06 -7.89 -2.92
N VAL A 78 -11.81 -8.88 -3.38
CA VAL A 78 -12.91 -8.72 -4.34
C VAL A 78 -14.29 -8.89 -3.70
N SER A 79 -14.37 -9.54 -2.53
CA SER A 79 -15.58 -9.60 -1.72
C SER A 79 -15.23 -9.75 -0.25
N ALA A 80 -15.83 -8.94 0.62
CA ALA A 80 -15.72 -9.04 2.07
C ALA A 80 -16.91 -8.33 2.73
N PRO A 81 -18.03 -9.02 3.00
CA PRO A 81 -19.26 -8.40 3.49
C PRO A 81 -19.12 -7.57 4.77
N HIS A 82 -18.15 -7.92 5.63
CA HIS A 82 -17.88 -7.17 6.86
C HIS A 82 -17.19 -5.82 6.58
N ILE A 83 -16.35 -5.71 5.54
CA ILE A 83 -15.74 -4.44 5.15
C ILE A 83 -16.83 -3.51 4.60
N GLU A 84 -17.70 -4.01 3.72
CA GLU A 84 -18.85 -3.25 3.18
C GLU A 84 -19.78 -2.76 4.30
N THR A 85 -20.03 -3.60 5.30
CA THR A 85 -20.79 -3.22 6.50
C THR A 85 -20.08 -2.09 7.26
N GLY A 86 -18.75 -2.19 7.42
CA GLY A 86 -17.92 -1.16 8.03
C GLY A 86 -17.93 0.17 7.25
N GLU A 87 -17.89 0.12 5.91
CA GLU A 87 -17.96 1.30 5.06
C GLU A 87 -19.23 2.11 5.31
N ARG A 88 -20.37 1.41 5.40
CA ARG A 88 -21.68 2.01 5.67
C ARG A 88 -21.73 2.68 7.05
N ILE A 89 -21.22 2.00 8.07
CA ILE A 89 -21.22 2.50 9.46
C ILE A 89 -20.33 3.74 9.58
N LEU A 90 -19.17 3.74 8.93
CA LEU A 90 -18.18 4.81 9.03
C LEU A 90 -18.34 5.90 7.98
N SER A 91 -19.29 5.76 7.05
CA SER A 91 -19.42 6.62 5.87
C SER A 91 -18.07 6.82 5.16
N THR A 92 -17.29 5.74 5.06
CA THR A 92 -15.92 5.74 4.55
C THR A 92 -15.81 4.63 3.52
N LYS A 93 -15.31 4.92 2.32
CA LYS A 93 -15.02 3.89 1.33
C LYS A 93 -13.66 3.27 1.61
N PHE A 94 -13.56 1.95 1.53
CA PHE A 94 -12.37 1.14 1.69
C PHE A 94 -12.10 0.37 0.40
N SER A 95 -11.41 1.00 -0.56
CA SER A 95 -11.09 0.36 -1.82
C SER A 95 -9.90 1.02 -2.53
N PRO A 96 -8.92 0.24 -3.05
CA PRO A 96 -8.81 -1.21 -2.90
C PRO A 96 -8.26 -1.63 -1.53
N VAL A 97 -8.53 -2.89 -1.15
CA VAL A 97 -7.84 -3.59 -0.05
C VAL A 97 -6.87 -4.59 -0.67
N LEU A 98 -5.60 -4.49 -0.31
CA LEU A 98 -4.50 -5.20 -0.94
C LEU A 98 -3.74 -6.03 0.10
N TYR A 99 -3.43 -7.27 -0.26
CA TYR A 99 -2.58 -8.16 0.50
C TYR A 99 -1.32 -8.47 -0.30
N THR A 100 -0.16 -8.39 0.32
CA THR A 100 1.13 -8.70 -0.31
C THR A 100 1.86 -9.69 0.58
N LEU A 101 2.38 -10.76 -0.03
CA LEU A 101 3.26 -11.72 0.63
C LEU A 101 4.63 -11.63 -0.04
N SER A 102 5.69 -11.49 0.76
CA SER A 102 7.07 -11.42 0.24
C SER A 102 7.45 -12.71 -0.50
N GLU A 103 8.48 -12.63 -1.35
CA GLU A 103 8.95 -13.75 -2.16
C GLU A 103 9.38 -14.96 -1.31
N ASP A 104 10.03 -14.71 -0.17
CA ASP A 104 10.42 -15.72 0.81
C ASP A 104 9.25 -16.18 1.71
N GLY A 105 8.09 -15.53 1.63
CA GLY A 105 6.91 -15.77 2.47
C GLY A 105 7.05 -15.32 3.92
N SER A 106 8.10 -14.60 4.28
CA SER A 106 8.36 -14.18 5.68
C SER A 106 7.51 -12.99 6.13
N THR A 107 7.13 -12.13 5.19
CA THR A 107 6.48 -10.85 5.48
C THR A 107 5.15 -10.76 4.75
N PHE A 108 4.08 -10.58 5.53
CA PHE A 108 2.74 -10.31 5.05
C PHE A 108 2.37 -8.86 5.30
N ALA A 109 1.81 -8.19 4.30
CA ALA A 109 1.32 -6.82 4.40
C ALA A 109 -0.13 -6.72 3.96
N SER A 110 -0.91 -5.90 4.66
CA SER A 110 -2.28 -5.55 4.34
C SER A 110 -2.39 -4.04 4.24
N SER A 111 -2.83 -3.54 3.09
CA SER A 111 -2.98 -2.11 2.81
C SER A 111 -4.37 -1.83 2.29
N VAL A 112 -5.11 -0.97 2.97
CA VAL A 112 -6.43 -0.51 2.55
C VAL A 112 -6.40 0.98 2.24
N ARG A 113 -6.88 1.35 1.05
CA ARG A 113 -7.13 2.74 0.72
C ARG A 113 -8.46 3.16 1.31
N TYR A 114 -8.49 4.26 2.03
CA TYR A 114 -9.73 4.85 2.54
C TYR A 114 -10.04 6.18 1.87
N GLU A 115 -11.33 6.50 1.76
CA GLU A 115 -11.84 7.80 1.33
C GLU A 115 -13.08 8.17 2.15
N ASN A 116 -13.02 9.32 2.83
CA ASN A 116 -14.07 9.85 3.67
C ASN A 116 -14.23 11.35 3.42
N ALA A 117 -15.47 11.85 3.37
CA ALA A 117 -15.75 13.25 3.06
C ALA A 117 -15.20 14.24 4.12
N ILE A 118 -15.05 13.81 5.37
CA ILE A 118 -14.61 14.63 6.50
C ILE A 118 -13.08 14.55 6.68
N PHE A 119 -12.52 13.34 6.65
CA PHE A 119 -11.10 13.12 6.98
C PHE A 119 -10.19 13.03 5.75
N GLY A 120 -10.76 13.08 4.54
CA GLY A 120 -10.04 12.98 3.28
C GLY A 120 -9.74 11.54 2.89
N LYS A 121 -8.63 11.34 2.17
CA LYS A 121 -8.21 10.05 1.61
C LYS A 121 -6.79 9.68 2.03
N GLY A 122 -6.47 8.39 2.00
CA GLY A 122 -5.13 7.89 2.30
C GLY A 122 -5.08 6.36 2.34
N TRP A 123 -4.04 5.82 2.96
CA TRP A 123 -3.84 4.38 3.14
C TRP A 123 -3.65 4.02 4.61
N LEU A 124 -4.33 2.98 5.06
CA LEU A 124 -4.02 2.31 6.32
C LEU A 124 -3.30 1.02 5.98
N SER A 125 -2.13 0.82 6.57
CA SER A 125 -1.29 -0.33 6.28
C SER A 125 -0.84 -1.04 7.54
N ALA A 126 -0.76 -2.36 7.46
CA ALA A 126 -0.26 -3.25 8.49
C ALA A 126 0.75 -4.24 7.88
N SER A 127 1.73 -4.65 8.65
CA SER A 127 2.71 -5.67 8.28
C SER A 127 2.95 -6.62 9.44
N GLY A 128 3.26 -7.86 9.10
CA GLY A 128 3.35 -8.96 10.04
C GLY A 128 3.86 -10.23 9.38
N THR A 129 3.58 -11.36 10.02
CA THR A 129 3.83 -12.70 9.48
C THR A 129 2.52 -13.37 9.06
N CYS A 130 2.60 -14.34 8.16
CA CYS A 130 1.50 -15.21 7.78
C CYS A 130 2.04 -16.62 7.59
N GLU A 131 1.52 -17.57 8.37
CA GLU A 131 1.97 -18.96 8.38
C GLU A 131 0.79 -19.92 8.44
N ALA A 132 1.02 -21.20 8.12
CA ALA A 132 0.01 -22.23 8.30
C ALA A 132 0.00 -22.63 9.78
N ASP A 133 -1.18 -22.84 10.34
CA ASP A 133 -1.32 -23.33 11.71
C ASP A 133 -0.80 -24.77 11.80
N ASP A 134 0.09 -25.03 12.76
CA ASP A 134 0.66 -26.35 13.00
C ASP A 134 -0.38 -27.35 13.52
N GLU A 135 -1.40 -26.87 14.24
CA GLU A 135 -2.47 -27.70 14.82
C GLU A 135 -3.63 -27.91 13.83
N ASP A 136 -3.87 -26.96 12.93
CA ASP A 136 -4.94 -27.00 11.93
C ASP A 136 -4.40 -26.65 10.54
N PRO A 137 -4.01 -27.63 9.71
CA PRO A 137 -3.43 -27.38 8.37
C PRO A 137 -4.42 -26.71 7.39
N GLY A 138 -5.69 -26.56 7.79
CA GLY A 138 -6.72 -25.80 7.09
C GLY A 138 -6.69 -24.29 7.36
N THR A 139 -5.89 -23.82 8.31
CA THR A 139 -5.98 -22.47 8.86
C THR A 139 -4.66 -21.69 8.69
N LEU A 140 -4.78 -20.41 8.32
CA LEU A 140 -3.66 -19.46 8.35
C LEU A 140 -3.64 -18.71 9.68
N VAL A 141 -2.44 -18.47 10.19
CA VAL A 141 -2.17 -17.59 11.33
C VAL A 141 -1.49 -16.32 10.83
N VAL A 142 -2.12 -15.17 11.04
CA VAL A 142 -1.61 -13.85 10.71
C VAL A 142 -1.32 -13.09 11.99
N ASP A 143 -0.09 -12.62 12.15
CA ASP A 143 0.32 -11.79 13.29
C ASP A 143 0.87 -10.45 12.83
N PHE A 144 0.06 -9.40 12.96
CA PHE A 144 0.45 -8.03 12.62
C PHE A 144 1.19 -7.36 13.77
N ASN A 145 2.44 -6.96 13.53
CA ASN A 145 3.29 -6.32 14.52
C ASN A 145 3.70 -4.88 14.15
N ALA A 146 3.34 -4.40 12.95
CA ALA A 146 3.61 -3.05 12.49
C ALA A 146 2.38 -2.44 11.81
N PHE A 147 2.12 -1.17 12.08
CA PHE A 147 0.99 -0.42 11.57
C PHE A 147 1.40 1.02 11.22
N TRP A 148 0.85 1.58 10.13
CA TRP A 148 1.09 2.98 9.75
C TRP A 148 -0.05 3.56 8.90
N TRP A 149 -0.08 4.89 8.80
CA TRP A 149 -1.11 5.65 8.11
C TRP A 149 -0.49 6.70 7.17
N ASP A 150 -0.70 6.52 5.86
CA ASP A 150 -0.26 7.46 4.83
C ASP A 150 -1.41 8.40 4.44
N ARG A 151 -1.46 9.60 5.04
CA ARG A 151 -2.50 10.61 4.76
C ARG A 151 -2.20 11.35 3.45
N GLY A 152 -3.14 11.34 2.51
CA GLY A 152 -3.06 12.12 1.27
C GLY A 152 -1.93 11.74 0.30
N GLY A 153 -1.12 10.72 0.62
CA GLY A 153 0.04 10.29 -0.14
C GLY A 153 -0.17 9.04 -1.00
N GLU A 154 0.88 8.64 -1.71
CA GLU A 154 0.98 7.35 -2.39
C GLU A 154 1.19 6.22 -1.36
N ARG A 155 0.86 4.98 -1.75
CA ARG A 155 1.02 3.80 -0.89
C ARG A 155 2.52 3.60 -0.64
N SER A 156 2.94 3.52 0.63
CA SER A 156 4.30 3.10 0.95
C SER A 156 4.34 1.59 1.08
N ASP A 157 5.03 0.94 0.15
CA ASP A 157 5.10 -0.50 0.04
C ASP A 157 6.22 -1.01 0.93
N LEU A 158 5.84 -1.58 2.09
CA LEU A 158 6.74 -2.10 3.11
C LEU A 158 7.55 -1.00 3.84
N ARG A 159 7.51 -1.04 5.17
CA ARG A 159 7.82 0.06 6.09
C ARG A 159 9.24 0.68 5.88
N PRO A 160 9.40 2.01 6.05
CA PRO A 160 10.70 2.63 6.32
C PRO A 160 11.15 2.39 7.78
N SER A 161 12.46 2.50 8.03
CA SER A 161 13.05 2.54 9.37
C SER A 161 12.39 3.62 10.24
N LEU A 162 11.98 3.24 11.44
CA LEU A 162 11.08 4.00 12.30
C LEU A 162 11.67 5.32 12.86
N SER A 163 10.95 6.42 12.68
CA SER A 163 11.08 7.68 13.44
C SER A 163 9.87 7.94 14.37
N ARG A 164 10.03 8.84 15.34
CA ARG A 164 9.11 9.15 16.45
C ARG A 164 7.67 9.55 16.04
N GLU A 165 7.45 9.96 14.81
CA GLU A 165 6.14 10.37 14.27
C GLU A 165 5.16 9.20 14.15
N VAL A 166 5.66 7.95 14.09
CA VAL A 166 4.83 6.75 13.92
C VAL A 166 4.01 6.42 15.18
N ALA A 167 4.44 6.84 16.38
CA ALA A 167 3.71 6.59 17.61
C ALA A 167 2.31 7.27 17.62
N ASN A 168 2.25 8.55 17.25
CA ASN A 168 0.99 9.31 17.19
C ASN A 168 0.07 8.82 16.04
N ALA A 169 0.66 8.36 14.93
CA ALA A 169 -0.08 7.75 13.83
C ALA A 169 -0.67 6.39 14.22
N THR A 170 0.07 5.61 15.02
CA THR A 170 -0.37 4.31 15.57
C THR A 170 -1.58 4.49 16.48
N ASP A 171 -1.61 5.51 17.35
CA ASP A 171 -2.76 5.77 18.23
C ASP A 171 -4.04 6.17 17.47
N SER A 172 -3.89 6.96 16.40
CA SER A 172 -5.02 7.33 15.54
C SER A 172 -5.56 6.13 14.75
N LEU A 173 -4.66 5.24 14.31
CA LEU A 173 -5.01 4.01 13.62
C LEU A 173 -5.64 2.99 14.57
N ILE A 174 -5.10 2.81 15.78
CA ILE A 174 -5.72 1.99 16.84
C ILE A 174 -7.10 2.55 17.19
N THR A 175 -7.28 3.87 17.21
CA THR A 175 -8.60 4.48 17.44
C THR A 175 -9.58 4.18 16.29
N ALA A 176 -9.11 4.24 15.04
CA ALA A 176 -9.91 3.89 13.87
C ALA A 176 -10.26 2.39 13.83
N LEU A 177 -9.30 1.51 14.12
CA LEU A 177 -9.47 0.05 14.20
C LEU A 177 -10.27 -0.38 15.43
N GLY A 178 -10.15 0.35 16.54
CA GLY A 178 -10.94 0.16 17.76
C GLY A 178 -12.42 0.46 17.55
N ARG A 179 -12.74 1.44 16.68
CA ARG A 179 -14.11 1.66 16.18
C ARG A 179 -14.61 0.55 15.25
N LEU A 180 -13.69 -0.19 14.62
CA LEU A 180 -13.97 -1.38 13.79
C LEU A 180 -13.95 -2.71 14.58
N GLY A 181 -13.68 -2.69 15.89
CA GLY A 181 -13.77 -3.87 16.77
C GLY A 181 -12.72 -4.97 16.52
N PHE A 182 -11.61 -4.67 15.83
CA PHE A 182 -10.83 -5.71 15.14
C PHE A 182 -9.50 -6.14 15.80
N VAL A 183 -9.10 -5.60 16.94
CA VAL A 183 -7.74 -5.84 17.44
C VAL A 183 -7.76 -6.62 18.75
N LYS A 184 -7.64 -7.95 18.62
CA LYS A 184 -6.85 -8.88 19.48
C LYS A 184 -7.27 -10.36 19.36
N GLY A 185 -8.34 -10.70 18.65
CA GLY A 185 -8.82 -12.09 18.49
C GLY A 185 -8.67 -12.70 17.09
N LEU A 186 -7.87 -12.09 16.20
CA LEU A 186 -8.03 -12.22 14.75
C LEU A 186 -6.78 -12.65 14.00
N SER A 187 -6.11 -13.66 14.53
CA SER A 187 -4.96 -14.26 13.85
C SER A 187 -5.33 -15.46 12.99
N LYS A 188 -6.39 -16.22 13.33
CA LYS A 188 -6.71 -17.46 12.63
C LYS A 188 -7.75 -17.28 11.52
N PHE A 189 -7.39 -17.67 10.29
CA PHE A 189 -8.22 -17.55 9.09
C PHE A 189 -8.30 -18.91 8.38
N PRO A 190 -9.41 -19.65 8.56
CA PRO A 190 -9.65 -20.89 7.84
C PRO A 190 -9.67 -20.65 6.32
N VAL A 191 -8.94 -21.48 5.59
CA VAL A 191 -8.90 -21.46 4.12
C VAL A 191 -10.01 -22.34 3.58
N LEU A 192 -11.00 -21.75 2.92
CA LEU A 192 -12.19 -22.46 2.42
C LEU A 192 -11.96 -23.02 1.01
N ALA A 193 -11.20 -22.31 0.19
CA ALA A 193 -10.86 -22.70 -1.18
C ALA A 193 -9.63 -21.95 -1.68
N VAL A 194 -8.79 -22.61 -2.47
CA VAL A 194 -7.60 -22.05 -3.11
C VAL A 194 -7.54 -22.51 -4.56
N ALA A 195 -7.19 -21.58 -5.43
CA ALA A 195 -6.82 -21.81 -6.83
C ALA A 195 -5.59 -20.95 -7.15
N GLU A 196 -5.11 -21.01 -8.40
CA GLU A 196 -3.92 -20.27 -8.84
C GLU A 196 -4.12 -18.75 -8.74
N ASP A 197 -5.23 -18.19 -9.18
CA ASP A 197 -5.47 -16.75 -9.20
C ASP A 197 -6.44 -16.26 -8.11
N ARG A 198 -7.02 -17.17 -7.32
CA ARG A 198 -8.14 -16.88 -6.41
C ARG A 198 -8.03 -17.68 -5.11
N ALA A 199 -8.48 -17.09 -4.01
CA ALA A 199 -8.63 -17.80 -2.75
C ALA A 199 -9.80 -17.22 -1.93
N VAL A 200 -10.37 -18.06 -1.07
CA VAL A 200 -11.44 -17.67 -0.14
C VAL A 200 -11.08 -18.10 1.27
N PHE A 201 -11.20 -17.16 2.21
CA PHE A 201 -10.95 -17.36 3.63
C PHE A 201 -12.20 -17.05 4.44
N ARG A 202 -12.37 -17.72 5.58
CA ARG A 202 -13.38 -17.34 6.57
C ARG A 202 -12.79 -16.27 7.48
N PHE A 203 -13.58 -15.23 7.74
CA PHE A 203 -13.35 -14.29 8.82
C PHE A 203 -14.20 -14.70 10.04
N PRO A 204 -13.62 -15.36 11.07
CA PRO A 204 -14.41 -16.05 12.08
C PRO A 204 -15.37 -15.17 12.91
N PRO A 205 -14.98 -13.96 13.40
CA PRO A 205 -15.85 -13.21 14.30
C PRO A 205 -17.20 -12.80 13.74
N LEU A 206 -17.28 -12.63 12.42
CA LEU A 206 -18.54 -12.30 11.74
C LEU A 206 -19.00 -13.42 10.81
N SER A 207 -18.32 -14.58 10.84
CA SER A 207 -18.59 -15.74 9.98
C SER A 207 -18.74 -15.38 8.50
N SER A 208 -18.04 -14.33 8.05
CA SER A 208 -18.14 -13.80 6.68
C SER A 208 -16.97 -14.29 5.84
N ASP A 209 -17.17 -14.46 4.55
CA ASP A 209 -16.12 -14.93 3.63
C ASP A 209 -15.38 -13.75 2.99
N ILE A 210 -14.06 -13.88 2.89
CA ILE A 210 -13.16 -12.96 2.20
C ILE A 210 -12.69 -13.65 0.93
N ALA A 211 -13.06 -13.12 -0.22
CA ALA A 211 -12.53 -13.55 -1.49
C ALA A 211 -11.44 -12.60 -1.98
N ILE A 212 -10.32 -13.18 -2.41
CA ILE A 212 -9.22 -12.44 -2.99
C ILE A 212 -8.90 -12.94 -4.40
N ARG A 213 -8.33 -12.05 -5.20
CA ARG A 213 -7.82 -12.36 -6.54
C ARG A 213 -6.40 -11.83 -6.69
N ARG A 214 -5.53 -12.59 -7.35
CA ARG A 214 -4.18 -12.19 -7.70
C ARG A 214 -4.24 -11.02 -8.67
N LEU A 215 -3.43 -9.99 -8.44
CA LEU A 215 -3.20 -8.97 -9.45
C LEU A 215 -2.16 -9.51 -10.44
N GLU A 216 -2.59 -9.85 -11.64
CA GLU A 216 -1.69 -10.20 -12.73
C GLU A 216 -0.81 -9.00 -13.08
N GLY A 217 0.50 -9.13 -12.85
CA GLY A 217 1.56 -8.29 -13.39
C GLY A 217 1.44 -6.77 -13.21
N SER A 218 2.20 -6.24 -12.25
CA SER A 218 3.25 -5.30 -12.65
C SER A 218 4.53 -5.58 -11.87
N GLY A 219 5.51 -6.16 -12.58
CA GLY A 219 6.94 -6.01 -12.28
C GLY A 219 7.41 -4.56 -12.40
N GLU A 220 6.58 -3.59 -11.99
CA GLU A 220 6.83 -2.15 -11.98
C GLU A 220 6.31 -1.56 -10.66
N ILE A 221 6.60 -2.27 -9.56
CA ILE A 221 6.80 -1.65 -8.24
C ILE A 221 8.30 -1.72 -7.89
N ALA A 222 9.16 -1.64 -8.92
CA ALA A 222 10.58 -1.36 -8.78
C ALA A 222 10.78 0.17 -8.82
N GLY A 223 10.13 0.88 -7.89
CA GLY A 223 10.18 2.34 -7.78
C GLY A 223 11.07 2.84 -6.64
N ALA A 224 12.01 2.06 -6.11
CA ALA A 224 12.95 2.55 -5.08
C ALA A 224 14.22 1.70 -4.87
N ARG A 225 14.71 0.96 -5.87
CA ARG A 225 16.03 0.31 -5.78
C ARG A 225 17.07 1.12 -6.53
N GLY A 226 17.91 1.82 -5.77
CA GLY A 226 19.28 2.17 -6.18
C GLY A 226 19.46 3.50 -6.92
N ALA A 227 19.26 4.62 -6.22
CA ALA A 227 19.85 5.90 -6.62
C ALA A 227 20.79 6.46 -5.54
N ILE A 228 21.61 5.60 -4.92
CA ILE A 228 22.79 6.00 -4.13
C ILE A 228 23.89 4.98 -4.45
N LEU A 229 25.10 5.49 -4.75
CA LEU A 229 26.33 4.83 -5.22
C LEU A 229 26.44 4.66 -6.73
N ASP A 230 26.64 5.79 -7.43
CA ASP A 230 27.92 6.03 -8.08
C ASP A 230 28.08 7.52 -8.40
N ARG A 231 28.93 8.23 -7.64
CA ARG A 231 29.58 9.47 -8.06
C ARG A 231 30.77 9.79 -7.15
N ARG A 232 31.94 9.50 -7.73
CA ARG A 232 33.29 10.00 -7.44
C ARG A 232 34.06 9.32 -6.32
#